data_AF-A0A523V3D1-F1
#
_entry.id   AF-A0A523V3D1-F1
#
_cell.length_a   1.000
_cell.length_b   1.000
_cell.length_c   1.000
_cell.angle_alpha   90.00
_cell.angle_beta   90.00
_cell.angle_gamma   90.00
#
_symmetry.space_group_name_H-M   'P 1'
#
loop_
_entity.id
_entity.type
_entity.pdbx_description
1 polymer ?
#
loop_
_entity_poly.entity_id
_entity_poly.type
_entity_poly.pdbx_seq_one_letter_code
_entity_poly.pdbx_strand_id
1 'polypeptide(L)'
;MTAIDWLVIFVVLVAGGGAALAVILSNAAVTRAINHLERSYRRGKTLELEQLQIQLVVQREAELQKLLSQDGTWRGIVQQLLADAFPAQAMAVEGAGGWLTLTDVSDTPAQFAVGRQDESGETFLFSVSRQAVTRKPGWRGLLTSLFSRDIVIPIDASLSPTARVEVEAVWRHLADRRGLDPQALPRQAEWYLVNRRPRRRG
;
A
#
# COMPACT_ATOMS: atom_id res chain seq x y z
N MET A 1 -80.86 1.28 -3.78
CA MET A 1 -79.68 0.79 -3.03
C MET A 1 -80.13 0.41 -1.64
N THR A 2 -79.91 -0.84 -1.24
CA THR A 2 -80.33 -1.35 0.08
C THR A 2 -79.18 -1.26 1.09
N ALA A 3 -79.48 -1.37 2.39
CA ALA A 3 -78.47 -1.34 3.45
C ALA A 3 -77.46 -2.50 3.34
N ILE A 4 -77.85 -3.61 2.70
CA ILE A 4 -77.00 -4.78 2.47
C ILE A 4 -75.91 -4.48 1.43
N ASP A 5 -76.27 -3.74 0.36
CA ASP A 5 -75.32 -3.35 -0.69
C ASP A 5 -74.16 -2.50 -0.11
N TRP A 6 -74.46 -1.61 0.83
CA TRP A 6 -73.46 -0.78 1.50
C TRP A 6 -72.55 -1.58 2.43
N LEU A 7 -73.09 -2.60 3.12
CA LEU A 7 -72.31 -3.46 4.00
C LEU A 7 -71.32 -4.32 3.20
N VAL A 8 -71.74 -4.84 2.04
CA VAL A 8 -70.87 -5.60 1.12
C VAL A 8 -69.74 -4.71 0.60
N ILE A 9 -70.04 -3.48 0.16
CA ILE A 9 -69.02 -2.53 -0.32
C ILE A 9 -68.02 -2.19 0.78
N PHE A 10 -68.49 -1.98 2.02
CA PHE A 10 -67.63 -1.67 3.17
C PHE A 10 -66.69 -2.83 3.51
N VAL A 11 -67.19 -4.08 3.54
CA VAL A 11 -66.37 -5.26 3.83
C VAL A 11 -65.31 -5.47 2.75
N VAL A 12 -65.65 -5.28 1.46
CA VAL A 12 -64.69 -5.39 0.36
C VAL A 12 -63.62 -4.28 0.42
N LEU A 13 -63.99 -3.05 0.79
CA LEU A 13 -63.05 -1.94 0.98
C LEU A 13 -62.08 -2.18 2.14
N VAL A 14 -62.57 -2.68 3.28
CA VAL A 14 -61.73 -2.98 4.46
C VAL A 14 -60.81 -4.17 4.17
N ALA A 15 -61.33 -5.24 3.56
CA ALA A 15 -60.53 -6.41 3.19
C ALA A 15 -59.47 -6.07 2.13
N GLY A 16 -59.84 -5.30 1.10
CA GLY A 16 -58.91 -4.82 0.07
C GLY A 16 -57.84 -3.86 0.61
N GLY A 17 -58.23 -2.92 1.49
CA GLY A 17 -57.33 -1.99 2.15
C GLY A 17 -56.34 -2.67 3.10
N GLY A 18 -56.81 -3.67 3.86
CA GLY A 18 -55.97 -4.48 4.74
C GLY A 18 -54.94 -5.33 3.98
N ALA A 19 -55.34 -5.93 2.86
CA ALA A 19 -54.43 -6.69 2.01
C ALA A 19 -53.35 -5.81 1.36
N ALA A 20 -53.71 -4.62 0.88
CA ALA A 20 -52.75 -3.67 0.32
C ALA A 20 -51.72 -3.19 1.37
N LEU A 21 -52.17 -2.87 2.59
CA LEU A 21 -51.28 -2.50 3.69
C LEU A 21 -50.34 -3.64 4.11
N ALA A 22 -50.83 -4.88 4.15
CA ALA A 22 -50.01 -6.06 4.46
C ALA A 22 -48.91 -6.28 3.41
N VAL A 23 -49.21 -6.10 2.12
CA VAL A 23 -48.21 -6.21 1.04
C VAL A 23 -47.16 -5.10 1.12
N ILE A 24 -47.56 -3.86 1.41
CA ILE A 24 -46.63 -2.73 1.55
C ILE A 24 -45.71 -2.92 2.75
N LEU A 25 -46.26 -3.33 3.90
CA LEU A 25 -45.49 -3.62 5.12
C LEU A 25 -44.53 -4.79 4.92
N SER A 26 -44.97 -5.84 4.22
CA SER A 26 -44.13 -6.98 3.85
C SER A 26 -42.99 -6.55 2.92
N ASN A 27 -43.27 -5.79 1.87
CA ASN A 27 -42.24 -5.25 0.97
C ASN A 27 -41.25 -4.34 1.70
N ALA A 28 -41.72 -3.47 2.60
CA ALA A 28 -40.84 -2.62 3.41
C ALA A 28 -39.94 -3.43 4.36
N ALA A 29 -40.47 -4.50 4.97
CA ALA A 29 -39.69 -5.41 5.80
C ALA A 29 -38.64 -6.17 4.98
N VAL A 30 -39.00 -6.64 3.79
CA VAL A 30 -38.09 -7.30 2.84
C VAL A 30 -37.00 -6.33 2.38
N THR A 31 -37.32 -5.08 2.01
CA THR A 31 -36.31 -4.08 1.63
C THR A 31 -35.37 -3.75 2.78
N ARG A 32 -35.86 -3.67 4.03
CA ARG A 32 -34.99 -3.48 5.21
C ARG A 32 -34.10 -4.69 5.45
N ALA A 33 -34.62 -5.91 5.31
CA ALA A 33 -33.85 -7.14 5.45
C ALA A 33 -32.76 -7.24 4.37
N ILE A 34 -33.07 -6.91 3.11
CA ILE A 34 -32.10 -6.85 2.01
C ILE A 34 -31.02 -5.81 2.30
N ASN A 35 -31.38 -4.59 2.69
CA ASN A 35 -30.42 -3.54 3.03
C ASN A 35 -29.54 -3.93 4.23
N HIS A 36 -30.10 -4.62 5.22
CA HIS A 36 -29.36 -5.10 6.38
C HIS A 36 -28.39 -6.23 5.99
N LEU A 37 -28.84 -7.18 5.16
CA LEU A 37 -28.01 -8.26 4.61
C LEU A 37 -26.89 -7.70 3.74
N GLU A 38 -27.17 -6.70 2.90
CA GLU A 38 -26.16 -6.07 2.05
C GLU A 38 -25.10 -5.35 2.88
N ARG A 39 -25.50 -4.60 3.91
CA ARG A 39 -24.54 -3.96 4.83
C ARG A 39 -23.72 -5.00 5.60
N SER A 40 -24.34 -6.07 6.06
CA SER A 40 -23.67 -7.14 6.80
C SER A 40 -22.70 -7.90 5.90
N TYR A 41 -23.09 -8.19 4.66
CA TYR A 41 -22.25 -8.83 3.66
C TYR A 41 -21.07 -7.95 3.26
N ARG A 42 -21.29 -6.64 3.03
CA ARG A 42 -20.20 -5.68 2.76
C ARG A 42 -19.20 -5.64 3.92
N ARG A 43 -19.68 -5.61 5.17
CA ARG A 43 -18.82 -5.65 6.37
C ARG A 43 -18.07 -6.99 6.52
N GLY A 44 -18.74 -8.11 6.26
CA GLY A 44 -18.10 -9.43 6.27
C GLY A 44 -16.97 -9.51 5.25
N LYS A 45 -17.25 -9.07 4.02
CA LYS A 45 -16.26 -9.06 2.93
C LYS A 45 -15.08 -8.14 3.20
N THR A 46 -15.28 -6.98 3.82
CA THR A 46 -14.15 -6.11 4.21
C THR A 46 -13.26 -6.79 5.26
N LEU A 47 -13.85 -7.45 6.25
CA LEU A 47 -13.08 -8.17 7.27
C LEU A 47 -12.32 -9.37 6.69
N GLU A 48 -12.92 -10.12 5.76
CA GLU A 48 -12.25 -11.21 5.05
C GLU A 48 -11.05 -10.71 4.25
N LEU A 49 -11.19 -9.58 3.54
CA LEU A 49 -10.08 -8.99 2.78
C LEU A 49 -8.96 -8.49 3.71
N GLU A 50 -9.30 -7.87 4.84
CA GLU A 50 -8.33 -7.46 5.85
C GLU A 50 -7.59 -8.68 6.44
N GLN A 51 -8.29 -9.77 6.74
CA GLN A 51 -7.67 -11.01 7.22
C GLN A 51 -6.74 -11.62 6.18
N LEU A 52 -7.14 -11.67 4.90
CA LEU A 52 -6.28 -12.16 3.82
C LEU A 52 -5.03 -11.29 3.66
N GLN A 53 -5.17 -9.97 3.78
CA GLN A 53 -4.02 -9.06 3.73
C GLN A 53 -3.06 -9.31 4.89
N ILE A 54 -3.56 -9.48 6.11
CA ILE A 54 -2.74 -9.82 7.29
C ILE A 54 -2.03 -11.16 7.07
N GLN A 55 -2.73 -12.17 6.55
CA GLN A 55 -2.13 -13.48 6.27
C GLN A 55 -1.01 -13.39 5.24
N LEU A 56 -1.20 -12.63 4.16
CA LEU A 56 -0.17 -12.41 3.15
C LEU A 56 1.07 -11.73 3.74
N VAL A 57 0.88 -10.71 4.58
CA VAL A 57 1.98 -10.02 5.25
C VAL A 57 2.76 -10.98 6.16
N VAL A 58 2.06 -11.74 7.01
CA VAL A 58 2.69 -12.70 7.94
C VAL A 58 3.42 -13.81 7.19
N GLN A 59 2.83 -14.37 6.13
CA GLN A 59 3.48 -15.37 5.29
C GLN A 59 4.74 -14.79 4.65
N ARG A 60 4.66 -13.56 4.13
CA ARG A 60 5.79 -12.90 3.50
C ARG A 60 6.93 -12.61 4.49
N GLU A 61 6.62 -12.20 5.72
CA GLU A 61 7.63 -12.04 6.77
C GLU A 61 8.42 -13.33 7.02
N ALA A 62 7.73 -14.46 7.13
CA ALA A 62 8.36 -15.76 7.34
C ALA A 62 9.24 -16.18 6.15
N GLU A 63 8.78 -15.91 4.92
CA GLU A 63 9.58 -16.14 3.71
C GLU A 63 10.85 -15.27 3.67
N LEU A 64 10.72 -13.98 3.97
CA LEU A 64 11.83 -13.03 3.96
C LEU A 64 12.90 -13.39 4.97
N GLN A 65 12.53 -13.85 6.17
CA GLN A 65 13.48 -14.33 7.17
C GLN A 65 14.33 -15.49 6.62
N LYS A 66 13.71 -16.40 5.85
CA LYS A 66 14.42 -17.51 5.21
C LYS A 66 15.28 -17.03 4.03
N LEU A 67 14.75 -16.17 3.17
CA LEU A 67 15.44 -15.69 1.96
C LEU A 67 16.64 -14.79 2.29
N LEU A 68 16.49 -13.89 3.25
CA LEU A 68 17.54 -12.96 3.67
C LEU A 68 18.63 -13.64 4.51
N SER A 69 18.53 -14.94 4.81
CA SER A 69 19.65 -15.68 5.39
C SER A 69 20.83 -15.89 4.41
N GLN A 70 20.60 -15.68 3.11
CA GLN A 70 21.59 -15.89 2.05
C GLN A 70 22.21 -14.57 1.57
N ASP A 71 23.49 -14.62 1.18
CA ASP A 71 24.19 -13.46 0.65
C ASP A 71 23.62 -12.98 -0.69
N GLY A 72 23.20 -11.72 -0.73
CA GLY A 72 22.80 -11.04 -1.97
C GLY A 72 21.35 -11.24 -2.41
N THR A 73 20.54 -12.05 -1.72
CA THR A 73 19.10 -12.21 -2.01
C THR A 73 18.30 -10.92 -1.83
N TRP A 74 18.74 -10.03 -0.94
CA TRP A 74 18.16 -8.70 -0.76
C TRP A 74 18.10 -7.90 -2.07
N ARG A 75 19.01 -8.14 -3.02
CA ARG A 75 19.02 -7.44 -4.31
C ARG A 75 17.78 -7.76 -5.14
N GLY A 76 17.34 -9.02 -5.15
CA GLY A 76 16.14 -9.44 -5.87
C GLY A 76 14.87 -8.81 -5.30
N ILE A 77 14.78 -8.71 -3.97
CA ILE A 77 13.68 -8.05 -3.29
C ILE A 77 13.64 -6.55 -3.64
N VAL A 78 14.79 -5.87 -3.55
CA VAL A 78 14.87 -4.45 -3.90
C VAL A 78 14.59 -4.22 -5.39
N GLN A 79 15.06 -5.10 -6.28
CA GLN A 79 14.78 -5.01 -7.71
C GLN A 79 13.28 -5.12 -8.01
N GLN A 80 12.57 -6.04 -7.34
CA GLN A 80 11.12 -6.16 -7.47
C GLN A 80 10.41 -4.90 -6.96
N LEU A 81 10.80 -4.38 -5.80
CA LEU A 81 10.22 -3.14 -5.26
C LEU A 81 10.44 -1.93 -6.17
N LEU A 82 11.62 -1.83 -6.79
CA LEU A 82 11.91 -0.79 -7.78
C LEU A 82 11.11 -0.99 -9.07
N ALA A 83 10.87 -2.25 -9.48
CA ALA A 83 10.04 -2.55 -10.63
C ALA A 83 8.58 -2.14 -10.42
N ASP A 84 8.04 -2.41 -9.23
CA ASP A 84 6.69 -2.02 -8.84
C ASP A 84 6.55 -0.49 -8.73
N ALA A 85 7.57 0.19 -8.19
CA ALA A 85 7.60 1.66 -8.07
C ALA A 85 7.78 2.39 -9.40
N PHE A 86 8.56 1.81 -10.31
CA PHE A 86 8.97 2.43 -11.56
C PHE A 86 8.85 1.45 -12.73
N PRO A 87 7.62 1.05 -13.13
CA PRO A 87 7.41 0.01 -14.14
C PRO A 87 8.04 0.36 -15.50
N ALA A 88 8.05 1.65 -15.87
CA ALA A 88 8.71 2.12 -17.10
C ALA A 88 10.24 2.00 -17.08
N GLN A 89 10.85 1.95 -15.89
CA GLN A 89 12.30 1.78 -15.70
C GLN A 89 12.66 0.31 -15.46
N ALA A 90 11.74 -0.49 -14.91
CA ALA A 90 11.88 -1.92 -14.66
C ALA A 90 12.32 -2.71 -15.92
N MET A 91 11.72 -2.40 -17.07
CA MET A 91 12.06 -3.04 -18.35
C MET A 91 13.51 -2.81 -18.78
N ALA A 92 14.14 -1.72 -18.34
CA ALA A 92 15.55 -1.47 -18.60
C ALA A 92 16.48 -2.23 -17.65
N VAL A 93 16.00 -2.67 -16.48
CA VAL A 93 16.78 -3.37 -15.45
C VAL A 93 16.91 -4.86 -15.76
N GLU A 94 15.83 -5.51 -16.20
CA GLU A 94 15.83 -6.94 -16.54
C GLU A 94 16.72 -7.28 -17.76
N GLY A 95 16.81 -6.38 -18.74
CA GLY A 95 17.59 -6.62 -19.96
C GLY A 95 19.10 -6.35 -19.84
N ALA A 96 19.56 -5.67 -18.79
CA ALA A 96 20.91 -5.08 -18.74
C ALA A 96 21.85 -5.72 -17.72
N GLY A 97 21.45 -6.79 -17.01
CA GLY A 97 22.30 -7.42 -15.99
C GLY A 97 22.81 -6.43 -14.93
N GLY A 98 22.08 -5.34 -14.69
CA GLY A 98 22.55 -4.23 -13.85
C GLY A 98 22.48 -4.63 -12.39
N TRP A 99 23.62 -4.98 -11.79
CA TRP A 99 23.69 -5.32 -10.38
C TRP A 99 23.38 -4.08 -9.52
N LEU A 100 22.48 -4.24 -8.56
CA LEU A 100 22.27 -3.23 -7.52
C LEU A 100 23.43 -3.27 -6.54
N THR A 101 24.07 -2.12 -6.35
CA THR A 101 25.17 -1.96 -5.40
C THR A 101 24.69 -1.16 -4.20
N LEU A 102 24.90 -1.71 -3.00
CA LEU A 102 24.61 -1.01 -1.76
C LEU A 102 25.63 0.12 -1.57
N THR A 103 25.17 1.37 -1.52
CA THR A 103 26.03 2.54 -1.40
C THR A 103 26.06 3.10 0.02
N ASP A 104 24.95 3.05 0.74
CA ASP A 104 24.84 3.58 2.11
C ASP A 104 23.82 2.78 2.95
N VAL A 105 24.05 2.72 4.26
CA VAL A 105 23.11 2.19 5.27
C VAL A 105 23.30 3.00 6.55
N SER A 106 22.22 3.51 7.11
CA SER A 106 22.22 4.26 8.36
C SER A 106 20.99 3.93 9.21
N ASP A 107 21.12 4.15 10.52
CA ASP A 107 20.13 3.94 11.58
C ASP A 107 19.47 5.24 12.07
N THR A 108 20.16 6.39 11.93
CA THR A 108 19.63 7.71 12.33
C THR A 108 19.66 8.73 11.18
N PRO A 109 18.58 8.86 10.38
CA PRO A 109 17.38 8.03 10.37
C PRO A 109 17.63 6.68 9.68
N ALA A 110 16.80 5.67 9.97
CA ALA A 110 16.86 4.38 9.29
C ALA A 110 16.72 4.57 7.77
N GLN A 111 17.79 4.27 7.04
CA GLN A 111 17.85 4.42 5.60
C GLN A 111 18.85 3.45 4.98
N PHE A 112 18.66 3.15 3.70
CA PHE A 112 19.68 2.53 2.87
C PHE A 112 19.58 3.05 1.44
N ALA A 113 20.72 3.16 0.77
CA ALA A 113 20.81 3.62 -0.61
C ALA A 113 21.38 2.52 -1.50
N VAL A 114 20.78 2.37 -2.68
CA VAL A 114 21.22 1.46 -3.72
C VAL A 114 21.49 2.24 -4.98
N GLY A 115 22.69 2.07 -5.54
CA GLY A 115 23.06 2.59 -6.83
C GLY A 115 22.90 1.52 -7.90
N ARG A 116 22.51 1.93 -9.10
CA ARG A 116 22.64 1.07 -10.27
C ARG A 116 24.08 1.13 -10.75
N GLN A 117 24.67 -0.02 -11.10
CA GLN A 117 26.06 -0.09 -11.57
C GLN A 117 26.24 0.43 -13.02
N ASP A 118 25.17 0.82 -13.69
CA ASP A 118 25.23 1.34 -15.05
C ASP A 118 25.64 2.83 -15.09
N GLU A 119 26.01 3.30 -16.28
CA GLU A 119 26.44 4.68 -16.54
C GLU A 119 25.34 5.73 -16.25
N SER A 120 24.13 5.30 -15.89
CA SER A 120 23.03 6.19 -15.52
C SER A 120 23.33 6.95 -14.23
N GLY A 121 24.15 6.38 -13.34
CA GLY A 121 24.46 6.89 -12.00
C GLY A 121 23.23 7.14 -11.12
N GLU A 122 22.08 6.56 -11.47
CA GLU A 122 20.85 6.66 -10.69
C GLU A 122 21.03 6.00 -9.32
N THR A 123 20.59 6.70 -8.28
CA THR A 123 20.64 6.22 -6.89
C THR A 123 19.25 6.24 -6.29
N PHE A 124 18.83 5.11 -5.74
CA PHE A 124 17.56 4.98 -5.04
C PHE A 124 17.82 4.99 -3.53
N LEU A 125 17.15 5.87 -2.82
CA LEU A 125 17.24 5.99 -1.36
C LEU A 125 15.92 5.53 -0.73
N PHE A 126 16.02 4.56 0.18
CA PHE A 126 14.93 4.12 1.04
C PHE A 126 15.14 4.75 2.41
N SER A 127 14.16 5.49 2.93
CA SER A 127 14.29 6.17 4.24
C SER A 127 12.98 6.26 4.99
N VAL A 128 13.05 6.21 6.32
CA VAL A 128 11.91 6.45 7.22
C VAL A 128 11.66 7.95 7.50
N SER A 129 12.56 8.84 7.06
CA SER A 129 12.45 10.26 7.33
C SER A 129 11.99 11.05 6.11
N ARG A 130 10.80 11.65 6.20
CA ARG A 130 10.30 12.60 5.20
C ARG A 130 11.20 13.84 5.05
N GLN A 131 12.02 14.17 6.05
CA GLN A 131 12.98 15.28 5.99
C GLN A 131 14.27 14.92 5.25
N ALA A 132 14.73 13.66 5.32
CA ALA A 132 15.83 13.17 4.48
C ALA A 132 15.45 13.17 2.98
N VAL A 133 14.15 13.00 2.73
CA VAL A 133 13.48 13.05 1.42
C VAL A 133 13.28 14.49 0.91
N THR A 134 13.21 15.47 1.82
CA THR A 134 12.98 16.89 1.50
C THR A 134 14.11 17.77 2.00
N ARG A 135 15.34 17.54 1.54
CA ARG A 135 16.38 18.59 1.62
C ARG A 135 15.99 19.76 0.70
N LYS A 136 15.09 20.64 1.17
CA LYS A 136 15.11 22.04 0.72
C LYS A 136 16.48 22.58 1.11
N PRO A 137 17.31 23.04 0.17
CA PRO A 137 18.52 23.71 0.56
C PRO A 137 18.10 24.97 1.31
N GLY A 138 18.76 25.21 2.45
CA GLY A 138 18.68 26.51 3.10
C GLY A 138 18.97 27.62 2.07
N TRP A 139 18.38 28.79 2.28
CA TRP A 139 18.39 29.96 1.37
C TRP A 139 19.74 30.33 0.72
N ARG A 140 20.88 29.85 1.23
CA ARG A 140 22.21 30.01 0.60
C ARG A 140 22.52 29.04 -0.55
N GLY A 141 21.71 28.01 -0.79
CA GLY A 141 21.83 27.05 -1.91
C GLY A 141 20.77 27.21 -3.00
N LEU A 142 19.96 28.27 -2.96
CA LEU A 142 18.78 28.45 -3.80
C LEU A 142 19.08 28.53 -5.31
N LEU A 143 20.31 28.87 -5.70
CA LEU A 143 20.70 29.00 -7.10
C LEU A 143 21.24 27.70 -7.72
N THR A 144 21.61 26.69 -6.92
CA THR A 144 22.16 25.43 -7.43
C THR A 144 21.19 24.25 -7.36
N SER A 145 20.08 24.35 -6.62
CA SER A 145 19.16 23.22 -6.38
C SER A 145 17.84 23.24 -7.16
N LEU A 146 17.58 24.26 -7.98
CA LEU A 146 16.26 24.46 -8.59
C LEU A 146 15.81 23.37 -9.60
N PHE A 147 16.64 22.35 -9.89
CA PHE A 147 16.35 21.41 -10.98
C PHE A 147 16.70 19.93 -10.73
N SER A 148 16.78 19.45 -9.48
CA SER A 148 16.73 17.99 -9.22
C SER A 148 15.27 17.56 -9.14
N ARG A 149 14.77 16.82 -10.15
CA ARG A 149 13.45 16.19 -10.11
C ARG A 149 13.54 14.90 -9.31
N ASP A 150 13.76 15.02 -8.00
CA ASP A 150 13.71 13.87 -7.12
C ASP A 150 12.25 13.37 -7.08
N ILE A 151 12.03 12.13 -7.51
CA ILE A 151 10.71 11.49 -7.42
C ILE A 151 10.64 10.76 -6.09
N VAL A 152 9.64 11.12 -5.30
CA VAL A 152 9.39 10.57 -3.96
C VAL A 152 8.13 9.74 -4.01
N ILE A 153 8.22 8.47 -3.61
CA ILE A 153 7.10 7.53 -3.59
C ILE A 153 6.95 6.97 -2.17
N PRO A 154 5.77 7.07 -1.55
CA PRO A 154 5.51 6.38 -0.29
C PRO A 154 5.48 4.86 -0.53
N ILE A 155 6.10 4.10 0.36
CA ILE A 155 6.11 2.64 0.31
C ILE A 155 4.98 2.12 1.19
N ASP A 156 3.81 1.98 0.59
CA ASP A 156 2.59 1.52 1.24
C ASP A 156 1.90 0.41 0.42
N ALA A 157 0.70 0.01 0.86
CA ALA A 157 -0.09 -1.03 0.21
C ALA A 157 -0.53 -0.68 -1.22
N SER A 158 -0.43 0.59 -1.65
CA SER A 158 -0.72 0.98 -3.03
C SER A 158 0.40 0.58 -3.99
N LEU A 159 1.64 0.45 -3.49
CA LEU A 159 2.78 -0.05 -4.24
C LEU A 159 2.73 -1.57 -4.33
N SER A 160 2.73 -2.22 -3.16
CA SER A 160 2.48 -3.66 -3.01
C SER A 160 2.02 -3.92 -1.58
N PRO A 161 1.09 -4.88 -1.34
CA PRO A 161 0.59 -5.20 -0.01
C PRO A 161 1.70 -5.54 1.01
N THR A 162 2.85 -6.03 0.54
CA THR A 162 3.99 -6.47 1.36
C THR A 162 5.19 -5.52 1.28
N ALA A 163 5.13 -4.45 0.48
CA ALA A 163 6.28 -3.62 0.14
C ALA A 163 7.02 -3.07 1.36
N ARG A 164 6.25 -2.58 2.34
CA ARG A 164 6.78 -2.03 3.58
C ARG A 164 7.59 -3.08 4.36
N VAL A 165 7.01 -4.27 4.52
CA VAL A 165 7.63 -5.36 5.27
C VAL A 165 8.91 -5.83 4.57
N GLU A 166 8.89 -5.89 3.25
CA GLU A 166 10.06 -6.22 2.44
C GLU A 166 11.20 -5.22 2.66
N VAL A 167 10.91 -3.91 2.61
CA VAL A 167 11.90 -2.86 2.86
C VAL A 167 12.42 -2.89 4.29
N GLU A 168 11.55 -3.06 5.28
CA GLU A 168 11.96 -3.18 6.69
C GLU A 168 12.87 -4.39 6.90
N ALA A 169 12.53 -5.55 6.34
CA ALA A 169 13.31 -6.76 6.44
C ALA A 169 14.69 -6.59 5.76
N VAL A 170 14.72 -5.98 4.57
CA VAL A 170 15.98 -5.68 3.87
C VAL A 170 16.84 -4.72 4.70
N TRP A 171 16.27 -3.63 5.23
CA TRP A 171 17.05 -2.71 6.06
C TRP A 171 17.58 -3.41 7.31
N ARG A 172 16.77 -4.20 8.03
CA ARG A 172 17.24 -4.93 9.23
C ARG A 172 18.39 -5.86 8.90
N HIS A 173 18.28 -6.58 7.79
CA HIS A 173 19.32 -7.48 7.31
C HIS A 173 20.62 -6.72 6.98
N LEU A 174 20.52 -5.56 6.32
CA LEU A 174 21.67 -4.74 5.96
C LEU A 174 22.29 -4.03 7.17
N ALA A 175 21.47 -3.58 8.12
CA ALA A 175 21.89 -2.96 9.37
C ALA A 175 22.69 -3.95 10.23
N ASP A 176 22.18 -5.18 10.39
CA ASP A 176 22.84 -6.26 11.13
C ASP A 176 24.24 -6.57 10.55
N ARG A 177 24.35 -6.69 9.22
CA ARG A 177 25.65 -6.86 8.54
C ARG A 177 26.63 -5.70 8.74
N ARG A 178 26.13 -4.49 9.00
CA ARG A 178 26.93 -3.29 9.24
C ARG A 178 27.22 -3.07 10.72
N GLY A 179 26.75 -3.95 11.61
CA GLY A 179 26.88 -3.80 13.06
C GLY A 179 26.04 -2.65 13.63
N LEU A 180 24.99 -2.24 12.91
CA LEU A 180 24.03 -1.23 13.36
C LEU A 180 22.90 -1.90 14.13
N ASP A 181 22.31 -1.22 15.11
CA ASP A 181 21.21 -1.79 15.91
C ASP A 181 19.92 -1.92 15.07
N PRO A 182 19.49 -3.15 14.72
CA PRO A 182 18.30 -3.36 13.90
C PRO A 182 17.00 -3.11 14.68
N GLN A 183 17.06 -2.93 16.01
CA GLN A 183 15.90 -2.57 16.86
C GLN A 183 15.61 -1.07 16.88
N ALA A 184 16.45 -0.24 16.25
CA ALA A 184 16.25 1.20 16.18
C ALA A 184 15.05 1.63 15.31
N LEU A 185 14.41 0.71 14.59
CA LEU A 185 13.24 0.99 13.75
C LEU A 185 11.98 1.27 14.58
N PRO A 186 11.31 2.41 14.37
CA PRO A 186 9.97 2.63 14.91
C PRO A 186 9.00 1.54 14.41
N ARG A 187 8.19 0.97 15.31
CA ARG A 187 7.19 -0.07 14.97
C ARG A 187 6.20 0.36 13.88
N GLN A 188 6.02 1.67 13.69
CA GLN A 188 5.14 2.25 12.68
C GLN A 188 5.89 3.17 11.70
N ALA A 189 7.16 2.87 11.40
CA ALA A 189 7.93 3.65 10.43
C ALA A 189 7.28 3.68 9.03
N GLU A 190 6.99 4.88 8.53
CA GLU A 190 6.59 5.09 7.15
C GLU A 190 7.83 5.13 6.26
N TRP A 191 7.89 4.25 5.27
CA TRP A 191 9.02 4.21 4.35
C TRP A 191 8.76 5.01 3.09
N TYR A 192 9.80 5.66 2.61
CA TYR A 192 9.79 6.46 1.38
C TYR A 192 10.92 6.01 0.46
N LEU A 193 10.60 5.91 -0.83
CA LEU A 193 11.56 5.66 -1.90
C LEU A 193 11.82 6.98 -2.64
N VAL A 194 13.10 7.33 -2.78
CA VAL A 194 13.54 8.52 -3.53
C VAL A 194 14.42 8.08 -4.68
N ASN A 195 14.03 8.41 -5.91
CA ASN A 195 14.90 8.26 -7.08
C ASN A 195 15.70 9.57 -7.29
N ARG A 196 17.03 9.48 -7.13
CA ARG A 196 17.98 10.57 -7.40
C ARG A 196 18.69 10.30 -8.72
N ARG A 197 18.46 11.17 -9.70
CA ARG A 197 19.15 11.12 -11.00
C ARG A 197 20.35 12.06 -11.00
N PRO A 198 21.55 11.61 -11.44
CA PRO A 198 22.68 12.50 -11.58
C PRO A 198 22.41 13.49 -12.70
N ARG A 199 22.90 14.72 -12.48
CA ARG A 199 22.81 15.81 -13.45
C ARG A 199 23.55 15.40 -14.72
N ARG A 200 22.84 15.11 -15.81
CA ARG A 200 23.44 15.08 -17.16
C ARG A 200 24.12 16.43 -17.37
N ARG A 201 25.44 16.45 -17.43
CA ARG A 201 26.21 17.60 -17.89
C ARG A 201 25.96 17.70 -19.39
N GLY A 202 24.98 18.53 -19.77
CA GLY A 202 24.86 19.06 -21.12
C GLY A 202 25.81 20.24 -21.28
#